data_AF-A0A1Q5R825-F1
#
_entry.id   AF-A0A1Q5R825-F1
#
_cell.length_a   1.000
_cell.length_b   1.000
_cell.length_c   1.000
_cell.angle_alpha   90.00
_cell.angle_beta   90.00
_cell.angle_gamma   90.00
#
_symmetry.space_group_name_H-M   'P 1'
#
loop_
_entity.id
_entity.type
_entity.pdbx_description
1 polymer ?
#
loop_
_entity_poly.entity_id
_entity_poly.type
_entity_poly.pdbx_seq_one_letter_code
_entity_poly.pdbx_strand_id
1 'polypeptide(L)'
;MQESISRLDMIGLDTRWGEFRDLLKSFHDQRMAAVQEMNQMSKAMLSGPAPGVNYGAMTARAPELTAQIEQIDKSLFKMSQALFLALVDEGRVEGDGNLHHLILGKKDRADMIRTIDIGFGRSLDDDKNATSIVNAAWAIKYGLTRPTYKAADEP
;
A
#
# COMPACT_ATOMS: atom_id res chain seq x y z
N MET A 1 0.52 11.41 -5.35
CA MET A 1 1.01 10.02 -5.24
C MET A 1 2.50 9.94 -5.59
N GLN A 2 2.93 10.40 -6.77
CA GLN A 2 4.35 10.41 -7.16
C GLN A 2 5.23 11.24 -6.20
N GLU A 3 4.76 12.41 -5.77
CA GLU A 3 5.41 13.21 -4.73
C GLU A 3 5.57 12.45 -3.39
N SER A 4 4.58 11.63 -3.03
CA SER A 4 4.61 10.82 -1.80
C SER A 4 5.66 9.71 -1.87
N ILE A 5 5.87 9.12 -3.05
CA ILE A 5 6.90 8.10 -3.28
C ILE A 5 8.30 8.73 -3.29
N SER A 6 8.47 9.90 -3.91
CA SER A 6 9.76 10.61 -3.91
C SER A 6 10.23 11.01 -2.50
N ARG A 7 9.30 11.30 -1.58
CA ARG A 7 9.64 11.60 -0.18
C ARG A 7 10.26 10.42 0.57
N LEU A 8 10.06 9.18 0.12
CA LEU A 8 10.69 8.01 0.73
C LEU A 8 12.22 8.07 0.66
N ASP A 9 12.77 8.67 -0.39
CA ASP A 9 14.22 8.82 -0.58
C ASP A 9 14.85 9.81 0.40
N MET A 10 14.03 10.68 1.00
CA MET A 10 14.48 11.67 1.97
C MET A 10 14.57 11.10 3.39
N ILE A 11 14.07 9.88 3.62
CA ILE A 11 14.09 9.24 4.93
C ILE A 11 15.40 8.47 5.10
N GLY A 12 16.22 8.90 6.05
CA GLY A 12 17.40 8.17 6.48
C GLY A 12 16.99 6.92 7.25
N LEU A 13 17.08 5.77 6.60
CA LEU A 13 16.72 4.46 7.15
C LEU A 13 17.97 3.59 7.29
N ASP A 14 18.02 2.73 8.31
CA ASP A 14 19.04 1.68 8.34
C ASP A 14 18.86 0.69 7.18
N THR A 15 19.87 -0.12 6.89
CA THR A 15 19.93 -0.97 5.70
C THR A 15 18.67 -1.83 5.50
N ARG A 16 18.11 -2.41 6.57
CA ARG A 16 16.93 -3.29 6.46
C ARG A 16 15.68 -2.52 6.07
N TRP A 17 15.49 -1.34 6.64
CA TRP A 17 14.39 -0.45 6.28
C TRP A 17 14.60 0.22 4.92
N GLY A 18 15.85 0.41 4.50
CA GLY A 18 16.23 0.84 3.15
C GLY A 18 15.81 -0.17 2.09
N GLU A 19 16.12 -1.45 2.28
CA GLU A 19 15.68 -2.54 1.38
C GLU A 19 14.15 -2.61 1.28
N PHE A 20 13.45 -2.49 2.41
CA PHE A 20 11.99 -2.49 2.43
C PHE A 20 11.40 -1.29 1.66
N ARG A 21 11.96 -0.10 1.86
CA ARG A 21 11.59 1.11 1.11
C ARG A 21 11.78 0.90 -0.39
N ASP A 22 12.93 0.39 -0.80
CA ASP A 22 13.26 0.21 -2.21
C ASP A 22 12.34 -0.84 -2.87
N LEU A 23 11.94 -1.87 -2.11
CA LEU A 23 10.93 -2.84 -2.53
C LEU A 23 9.55 -2.17 -2.76
N LEU A 24 9.11 -1.30 -1.85
CA LEU A 24 7.86 -0.55 -2.03
C LEU A 24 7.89 0.33 -3.28
N LYS A 25 9.01 1.01 -3.54
CA LYS A 25 9.20 1.81 -4.77
C LYS A 25 9.13 0.94 -6.01
N SER A 26 9.84 -0.18 -6.01
CA SER A 26 9.81 -1.15 -7.10
C SER A 26 8.39 -1.64 -7.41
N PHE A 27 7.59 -1.96 -6.39
CA PHE A 27 6.19 -2.33 -6.62
C PHE A 27 5.35 -1.19 -7.18
N HIS A 28 5.54 0.04 -6.71
CA HIS A 28 4.86 1.20 -7.26
C HIS A 28 5.19 1.39 -8.76
N ASP A 29 6.48 1.37 -9.10
CA ASP A 29 6.95 1.59 -10.47
C ASP A 29 6.45 0.49 -11.43
N GLN A 30 6.51 -0.78 -11.00
CA GLN A 30 5.99 -1.90 -11.77
C GLN A 30 4.48 -1.80 -12.00
N ARG A 31 3.71 -1.43 -10.96
CA ARG A 31 2.26 -1.25 -11.06
C ARG A 31 1.91 -0.10 -12.00
N MET A 32 2.62 1.02 -11.91
CA MET A 32 2.42 2.17 -12.79
C MET A 32 2.75 1.83 -14.25
N ALA A 33 3.84 1.09 -14.50
CA ALA A 33 4.18 0.62 -15.84
C ALA A 33 3.08 -0.27 -16.44
N ALA A 34 2.58 -1.25 -15.67
CA ALA A 34 1.52 -2.14 -16.13
C ALA A 34 0.21 -1.38 -16.44
N VAL A 35 -0.19 -0.44 -15.57
CA VAL A 35 -1.37 0.41 -15.81
C VAL A 35 -1.19 1.32 -17.03
N GLN A 36 0.01 1.87 -17.24
CA GLN A 36 0.30 2.67 -18.42
C GLN A 36 0.23 1.84 -19.71
N GLU A 37 0.76 0.61 -19.71
CA GLU A 37 0.67 -0.32 -20.83
C GLU A 37 -0.80 -0.65 -21.13
N MET A 38 -1.61 -0.99 -20.12
CA MET A 38 -3.04 -1.22 -20.28
C MET A 38 -3.76 0.00 -20.89
N ASN A 39 -3.47 1.21 -20.41
CA ASN A 39 -4.06 2.44 -20.93
C ASN A 39 -3.69 2.68 -22.40
N GLN A 40 -2.45 2.39 -22.79
CA GLN A 40 -2.00 2.49 -24.19
C GLN A 40 -2.73 1.48 -25.08
N MET A 41 -2.86 0.23 -24.61
CA MET A 41 -3.60 -0.81 -25.32
C MET A 41 -5.08 -0.43 -25.50
N SER A 42 -5.74 0.05 -24.44
CA SER A 42 -7.13 0.52 -24.53
C SER A 42 -7.29 1.67 -25.52
N LYS A 43 -6.36 2.63 -25.54
CA LYS A 43 -6.36 3.73 -26.53
C LYS A 43 -6.23 3.22 -27.96
N ALA A 44 -5.33 2.26 -28.20
CA ALA A 44 -5.16 1.65 -29.52
C ALA A 44 -6.41 0.89 -29.99
N MET A 45 -7.08 0.18 -29.09
CA MET A 45 -8.34 -0.52 -29.39
C MET A 45 -9.49 0.45 -29.71
N LEU A 46 -9.61 1.55 -28.95
CA LEU A 46 -10.65 2.57 -29.16
C LEU A 46 -10.44 3.40 -30.43
N SER A 47 -9.19 3.53 -30.89
CA SER A 47 -8.85 4.28 -32.11
C SER A 47 -9.19 3.53 -33.41
N GLY A 48 -9.66 2.28 -33.31
CA GLY A 48 -9.97 1.42 -34.44
C GLY A 48 -8.74 0.73 -35.05
N PRO A 49 -8.93 -0.18 -36.03
CA PRO A 49 -7.85 -0.94 -36.65
C PRO A 49 -6.83 -0.04 -37.38
N ALA A 50 -5.55 -0.16 -37.02
CA ALA A 50 -4.45 0.56 -37.66
C ALA A 50 -3.43 -0.42 -38.28
N PRO A 51 -2.82 -0.08 -39.43
CA PRO A 51 -1.77 -0.89 -40.04
C PRO A 51 -0.59 -1.11 -39.07
N GLY A 52 -0.10 -2.34 -39.00
CA GLY A 52 1.05 -2.70 -38.15
C GLY A 52 0.71 -2.93 -36.67
N VAL A 53 -0.54 -2.75 -36.24
CA VAL A 53 -0.96 -3.03 -34.86
C VAL A 53 -1.43 -4.49 -34.72
N ASN A 54 -0.78 -5.24 -33.83
CA ASN A 54 -1.15 -6.62 -33.54
C ASN A 54 -2.16 -6.69 -32.38
N TYR A 55 -3.44 -6.54 -32.72
CA TYR A 55 -4.55 -6.61 -31.75
C TYR A 55 -4.65 -7.97 -31.05
N GLY A 56 -4.24 -9.07 -31.71
CA GLY A 56 -4.23 -10.41 -31.10
C GLY A 56 -3.19 -10.55 -29.99
N ALA A 57 -2.00 -9.99 -30.19
CA ALA A 57 -0.99 -9.91 -29.14
C ALA A 57 -1.44 -9.00 -27.98
N MET A 58 -2.11 -7.88 -28.29
CA MET A 58 -2.66 -6.99 -27.26
C MET A 58 -3.73 -7.68 -26.42
N THR A 59 -4.70 -8.38 -27.02
CA THR A 59 -5.74 -9.07 -26.24
C THR A 59 -5.18 -10.20 -25.38
N ALA A 60 -4.12 -10.88 -25.82
CA ALA A 60 -3.41 -11.89 -25.03
C ALA A 60 -2.62 -11.28 -23.84
N ARG A 61 -2.10 -10.06 -23.99
CA ARG A 61 -1.30 -9.37 -22.96
C ARG A 61 -2.14 -8.80 -21.81
N ALA A 62 -3.40 -8.45 -22.06
CA ALA A 62 -4.26 -7.82 -21.05
C ALA A 62 -4.49 -8.67 -19.78
N PRO A 63 -4.76 -10.00 -19.86
CA PRO A 63 -4.82 -10.86 -18.69
C PRO A 63 -3.51 -10.92 -17.88
N GLU A 64 -2.35 -10.92 -18.55
CA GLU A 64 -1.04 -10.96 -17.88
C GLU A 64 -0.79 -9.70 -17.06
N LEU A 65 -1.07 -8.52 -17.63
CA LEU A 65 -0.96 -7.24 -16.92
C LEU A 65 -1.92 -7.17 -15.74
N THR A 66 -3.14 -7.67 -15.91
CA THR A 66 -4.14 -7.74 -14.83
C THR A 66 -3.63 -8.62 -13.69
N ALA A 67 -3.11 -9.81 -13.99
CA ALA A 67 -2.55 -10.71 -12.99
C ALA A 67 -1.31 -10.11 -12.30
N GLN A 68 -0.47 -9.38 -13.05
CA GLN A 68 0.69 -8.68 -12.48
C GLN A 68 0.27 -7.61 -11.46
N ILE A 69 -0.73 -6.78 -11.79
CA ILE A 69 -1.26 -5.76 -10.88
C ILE A 69 -1.86 -6.43 -9.64
N GLU A 70 -2.65 -7.49 -9.81
CA GLU A 70 -3.26 -8.21 -8.68
C GLU A 70 -2.20 -8.82 -7.75
N GLN A 71 -1.13 -9.39 -8.32
CA GLN A 71 -0.03 -9.95 -7.53
C GLN A 71 0.71 -8.87 -6.74
N ILE A 72 0.94 -7.69 -7.33
CA ILE A 72 1.55 -6.55 -6.64
C ILE A 72 0.65 -6.10 -5.49
N ASP A 73 -0.65 -5.93 -5.74
CA ASP A 73 -1.61 -5.47 -4.72
C ASP A 73 -1.72 -6.50 -3.57
N LYS A 74 -1.64 -7.81 -3.84
CA LYS A 74 -1.56 -8.87 -2.82
C LYS A 74 -0.28 -8.81 -1.99
N SER A 75 0.87 -8.54 -2.63
CA SER A 75 2.15 -8.37 -1.94
C SER A 75 2.11 -7.15 -1.01
N LEU A 76 1.58 -6.01 -1.49
CA LEU A 76 1.37 -4.80 -0.70
C LEU A 76 0.47 -5.07 0.52
N PHE A 77 -0.59 -5.85 0.35
CA PHE A 77 -1.45 -6.27 1.47
C PHE A 77 -0.67 -7.05 2.54
N LYS A 78 0.13 -8.05 2.17
CA LYS A 78 0.93 -8.81 3.14
C LYS A 78 1.95 -7.93 3.88
N MET A 79 2.63 -7.04 3.17
CA MET A 79 3.60 -6.12 3.77
C MET A 79 2.95 -5.12 4.74
N SER A 80 1.69 -4.73 4.50
CA SER A 80 0.98 -3.81 5.40
C SER A 80 0.85 -4.35 6.83
N GLN A 81 0.76 -5.67 6.99
CA GLN A 81 0.72 -6.33 8.30
C GLN A 81 2.06 -6.20 9.01
N ALA A 82 3.16 -6.46 8.31
CA ALA A 82 4.51 -6.32 8.85
C ALA A 82 4.82 -4.85 9.20
N LEU A 83 4.38 -3.91 8.37
CA LEU A 83 4.47 -2.47 8.63
C LEU A 83 3.75 -2.08 9.91
N PHE A 84 2.53 -2.57 10.13
CA PHE A 84 1.81 -2.29 11.36
C PHE A 84 2.53 -2.88 12.58
N LEU A 85 3.00 -4.13 12.50
CA LEU A 85 3.74 -4.78 13.58
C LEU A 85 5.01 -4.01 13.94
N ALA A 86 5.69 -3.42 12.97
CA ALA A 86 6.86 -2.57 13.20
C ALA A 86 6.54 -1.29 13.99
N LEU A 87 5.27 -0.90 14.09
CA LEU A 87 4.83 0.21 14.92
C LEU A 87 4.55 -0.21 16.36
N VAL A 88 4.50 -1.51 16.66
CA VAL A 88 4.30 -2.02 18.02
C VAL A 88 5.62 -1.93 18.78
N ASP A 89 5.59 -1.34 19.97
CA ASP A 89 6.76 -1.17 20.82
C ASP A 89 7.10 -2.49 21.54
N GLU A 90 7.99 -3.28 20.93
CA GLU A 90 8.49 -4.54 21.49
C GLU A 90 9.21 -4.37 22.84
N GLY A 91 9.68 -3.15 23.18
CA GLY A 91 10.35 -2.85 24.43
C GLY A 91 9.40 -2.61 25.61
N ARG A 92 8.10 -2.43 25.35
CA ARG A 92 7.09 -2.13 26.36
C ARG A 92 6.08 -3.27 26.49
N VAL A 93 6.54 -4.30 27.19
CA VAL A 93 5.71 -5.44 27.62
C VAL A 93 5.08 -5.09 28.96
N GLU A 94 3.75 -5.17 29.06
CA GLU A 94 3.04 -4.94 30.31
C GLU A 94 3.03 -6.20 31.19
N GLY A 95 2.51 -6.09 32.42
CA GLY A 95 2.54 -7.17 33.42
C GLY A 95 1.82 -8.48 33.02
N ASP A 96 1.02 -8.47 31.95
CA ASP A 96 0.36 -9.64 31.37
C ASP A 96 1.17 -10.32 30.24
N GLY A 97 2.35 -9.80 29.93
CA GLY A 97 3.24 -10.34 28.89
C GLY A 97 2.88 -9.91 27.47
N ASN A 98 1.90 -9.01 27.29
CA ASN A 98 1.46 -8.54 25.99
C ASN A 98 2.07 -7.18 25.62
N LEU A 99 2.12 -6.91 24.32
CA LEU A 99 2.53 -5.63 23.75
C LEU A 99 1.30 -4.73 23.62
N HIS A 100 1.30 -3.62 24.34
CA HIS A 100 0.16 -2.71 24.42
C HIS A 100 0.43 -1.32 23.90
N HIS A 101 1.65 -1.03 23.45
CA HIS A 101 2.01 0.31 23.00
C HIS A 101 2.50 0.31 21.57
N LEU A 102 2.21 1.41 20.89
CA LEU A 102 2.82 1.78 19.64
C LEU A 102 4.02 2.67 19.92
N ILE A 103 5.00 2.66 19.03
CA ILE A 103 6.12 3.62 19.03
C ILE A 103 5.65 5.05 18.69
N LEU A 104 4.43 5.20 18.16
CA LEU A 104 3.84 6.47 17.77
C LEU A 104 3.17 7.17 18.95
N GLY A 105 3.42 8.47 19.12
CA GLY A 105 2.62 9.31 20.02
C GLY A 105 1.20 9.54 19.47
N LYS A 106 0.29 10.04 20.33
CA LYS A 106 -1.12 10.30 19.98
C LYS A 106 -1.28 11.13 18.71
N LYS A 107 -0.47 12.19 18.58
CA LYS A 107 -0.52 13.10 17.43
C LYS A 107 -0.16 12.38 16.14
N ASP A 108 0.96 11.66 16.13
CA ASP A 108 1.45 10.97 14.92
C ASP A 108 0.50 9.83 14.52
N ARG A 109 -0.04 9.10 15.51
CA ARG A 109 -1.09 8.10 15.30
C ARG A 109 -2.32 8.73 14.62
N ALA A 110 -2.80 9.86 15.13
CA ALA A 110 -3.96 10.55 14.57
C ALA A 110 -3.69 11.11 13.16
N ASP A 111 -2.51 11.68 12.93
CA ASP A 111 -2.11 12.20 11.63
C ASP A 111 -1.99 11.07 10.58
N MET A 112 -1.54 9.88 10.98
CA MET A 112 -1.48 8.71 10.10
C MET A 112 -2.87 8.17 9.77
N ILE A 113 -3.77 8.05 10.75
CA ILE A 113 -5.18 7.68 10.51
C ILE A 113 -5.82 8.67 9.54
N ARG A 114 -5.63 9.97 9.78
CA ARG A 114 -6.14 11.02 8.90
C ARG A 114 -5.58 10.90 7.48
N THR A 115 -4.30 10.57 7.34
CA THR A 115 -3.68 10.37 6.03
C THR A 115 -4.32 9.21 5.27
N ILE A 116 -4.60 8.09 5.97
CA ILE A 116 -5.32 6.95 5.40
C ILE A 116 -6.74 7.36 4.99
N ASP A 117 -7.44 8.12 5.83
CA ASP A 117 -8.81 8.59 5.53
C ASP A 117 -8.85 9.56 4.35
N ILE A 118 -7.87 10.45 4.21
CA ILE A 118 -7.77 11.33 3.04
C ILE A 118 -7.46 10.52 1.78
N GLY A 119 -6.58 9.52 1.88
CA GLY A 119 -6.13 8.74 0.73
C GLY A 119 -7.17 7.73 0.21
N PHE A 120 -7.89 7.06 1.12
CA PHE A 120 -8.79 5.95 0.79
C PHE A 120 -10.26 6.26 1.11
N GLY A 121 -10.54 7.10 2.10
CA GLY A 121 -11.88 7.63 2.40
C GLY A 121 -12.98 6.58 2.37
N ARG A 122 -14.03 6.86 1.58
CA ARG A 122 -15.21 5.98 1.44
C ARG A 122 -14.89 4.58 0.91
N SER A 123 -13.76 4.39 0.23
CA SER A 123 -13.37 3.06 -0.25
C SER A 123 -13.08 2.10 0.92
N LEU A 124 -12.74 2.61 2.11
CA LEU A 124 -12.53 1.79 3.30
C LEU A 124 -13.83 1.19 3.86
N ASP A 125 -14.97 1.78 3.55
CA ASP A 125 -16.29 1.39 4.09
C ASP A 125 -17.18 0.70 3.03
N ASP A 126 -16.66 0.51 1.81
CA ASP A 126 -17.40 -0.04 0.69
C ASP A 126 -16.84 -1.42 0.29
N ASP A 127 -17.56 -2.48 0.67
CA ASP A 127 -17.23 -3.87 0.35
C ASP A 127 -17.05 -4.11 -1.17
N LYS A 128 -17.66 -3.27 -2.03
CA LYS A 128 -17.51 -3.38 -3.49
C LYS A 128 -16.18 -2.84 -4.00
N ASN A 129 -15.46 -2.06 -3.18
CA ASN A 129 -14.17 -1.45 -3.49
C ASN A 129 -13.01 -2.10 -2.72
N ALA A 130 -13.22 -3.30 -2.13
CA ALA A 130 -12.26 -4.08 -1.34
C ALA A 130 -11.10 -4.67 -2.15
N THR A 131 -10.39 -3.84 -2.92
CA THR A 131 -9.12 -4.20 -3.56
C THR A 131 -8.05 -4.49 -2.51
N SER A 132 -7.03 -5.28 -2.83
CA SER A 132 -5.99 -5.64 -1.84
C SER A 132 -5.26 -4.41 -1.28
N ILE A 133 -5.14 -3.32 -2.04
CA ILE A 133 -4.56 -2.06 -1.56
C ILE A 133 -5.48 -1.31 -0.58
N VAL A 134 -6.80 -1.33 -0.81
CA VAL A 134 -7.79 -0.80 0.14
C VAL A 134 -7.76 -1.62 1.44
N ASN A 135 -7.71 -2.96 1.31
CA ASN A 135 -7.60 -3.84 2.46
C ASN A 135 -6.28 -3.64 3.22
N ALA A 136 -5.19 -3.28 2.54
CA ALA A 136 -3.90 -2.99 3.15
C ALA A 136 -3.98 -1.72 4.03
N ALA A 137 -4.57 -0.66 3.48
CA ALA A 137 -4.81 0.58 4.22
C ALA A 137 -5.77 0.37 5.38
N TRP A 138 -6.83 -0.40 5.16
CA TRP A 138 -7.76 -0.80 6.20
C TRP A 138 -7.06 -1.58 7.32
N ALA A 139 -6.19 -2.54 7.00
CA ALA A 139 -5.48 -3.34 8.01
C ALA A 139 -4.59 -2.47 8.91
N ILE A 140 -3.87 -1.51 8.34
CA ILE A 140 -3.06 -0.55 9.10
C ILE A 140 -3.97 0.32 9.99
N LYS A 141 -5.01 0.94 9.43
CA LYS A 141 -5.95 1.79 10.19
C LYS A 141 -6.64 1.01 11.31
N TYR A 142 -7.03 -0.23 11.02
CA TYR A 142 -7.64 -1.13 11.99
C TYR A 142 -6.70 -1.33 13.17
N GLY A 143 -5.43 -1.68 12.93
CA GLY A 143 -4.41 -1.80 13.96
C GLY A 143 -4.25 -0.52 14.81
N LEU A 144 -4.15 0.65 14.16
CA LEU A 144 -3.98 1.95 14.82
C LEU A 144 -5.16 2.37 15.70
N THR A 145 -6.35 1.83 15.43
CA THR A 145 -7.60 2.18 16.15
C THR A 145 -8.00 1.13 17.18
N ARG A 146 -7.26 0.02 17.29
CA ARG A 146 -7.51 -1.01 18.31
C ARG A 146 -7.30 -0.44 19.71
N PRO A 147 -8.25 -0.66 20.64
CA PRO A 147 -8.08 -0.27 22.04
C PRO A 147 -6.88 -0.95 22.73
N THR A 148 -6.46 -2.11 22.20
CA THR A 148 -5.33 -2.88 22.70
C THR A 148 -4.00 -2.14 22.56
N TYR A 149 -3.87 -1.27 21.55
CA TYR A 149 -2.63 -0.55 21.24
C TYR A 149 -2.75 0.94 21.56
N LYS A 150 -2.20 1.29 22.73
CA LYS A 150 -2.02 2.64 23.22
C LYS A 150 -0.90 3.35 22.44
N ALA A 151 -0.97 4.67 22.35
CA ALA A 151 0.13 5.48 21.83
C ALA A 151 1.29 5.52 22.82
N ALA A 152 2.49 5.84 22.35
CA ALA A 152 3.71 5.90 23.16
C ALA A 152 3.58 6.77 24.42
N ASP A 153 2.85 7.89 24.30
CA ASP A 153 2.60 8.88 25.36
C ASP A 153 1.35 8.56 26.21
N GLU A 154 0.73 7.40 26.02
CA GLU A 154 -0.36 6.89 26.86
C GLU A 154 0.18 5.98 27.97
N PRO A 155 -0.39 6.08 29.19
CA PRO A 155 -0.03 5.19 30.29
C PRO A 155 -0.42 3.76 29.95
#